data_AF-A0A846U493-F1
#
_entry.id   AF-A0A846U493-F1
#
_cell.length_a   1.000
_cell.length_b   1.000
_cell.length_c   1.000
_cell.angle_alpha   90.00
_cell.angle_beta   90.00
_cell.angle_gamma   90.00
#
_symmetry.space_group_name_H-M   'P 1'
#
loop_
_entity.id
_entity.type
_entity.pdbx_description
1 polymer ?
#
loop_
_entity_poly.entity_id
_entity_poly.type
_entity_poly.pdbx_seq_one_letter_code
_entity_poly.pdbx_strand_id
1 'polypeptide(L)'
;MSLATFIAECRRKSERPIPDTDPVFDYCQTVGIDRDILLLHWREFKTRRAEGKRQRDWRQTFRNSVRDNWFRLWFLKPGEGAQLTTQGLQALAVMQREQSQQADRAHQGHDDHHHPGAPA
;
A
#
# COMPACT_ATOMS: atom_id res chain seq x y z
N MET A 1 2.58 9.60 -17.42
CA MET A 1 2.96 10.37 -16.20
C MET A 1 3.76 9.48 -15.23
N SER A 2 4.50 10.02 -14.27
CA SER A 2 5.11 9.20 -13.19
C SER A 2 4.04 8.77 -12.18
N LEU A 3 4.35 7.79 -11.31
CA LEU A 3 3.41 7.35 -10.27
C LEU A 3 3.17 8.46 -9.25
N ALA A 4 4.23 9.20 -8.87
CA ALA A 4 4.13 10.33 -7.96
C ALA A 4 3.20 11.42 -8.51
N THR A 5 3.31 11.79 -9.79
CA THR A 5 2.42 12.75 -10.43
C THR A 5 0.97 12.26 -10.42
N PHE A 6 0.74 10.99 -10.75
CA PHE A 6 -0.61 10.40 -10.72
C PHE A 6 -1.24 10.47 -9.32
N ILE A 7 -0.50 10.08 -8.28
CA ILE A 7 -0.99 10.13 -6.89
C ILE A 7 -1.28 11.58 -6.48
N ALA A 8 -0.43 12.54 -6.86
CA ALA A 8 -0.66 13.95 -6.59
C ALA A 8 -1.92 14.49 -7.30
N GLU A 9 -2.16 14.08 -8.55
CA GLU A 9 -3.38 14.44 -9.28
C GLU A 9 -4.64 13.86 -8.63
N CYS A 10 -4.61 12.60 -8.20
CA CYS A 10 -5.70 11.98 -7.44
C CYS A 10 -5.99 12.77 -6.15
N ARG A 11 -4.96 13.12 -5.37
CA ARG A 11 -5.12 13.95 -4.16
C ARG A 11 -5.75 15.30 -4.46
N ARG A 12 -5.31 15.98 -5.52
CA ARG A 12 -5.88 17.27 -5.95
C ARG A 12 -7.36 17.17 -6.33
N LYS A 13 -7.79 16.01 -6.83
CA LYS A 13 -9.18 15.70 -7.17
C LYS A 13 -9.98 15.10 -6.01
N SER A 14 -9.39 15.00 -4.81
CA SER A 14 -9.97 14.27 -3.66
C SER A 14 -10.41 12.84 -4.01
N GLU A 15 -9.68 12.21 -4.93
CA GLU A 15 -9.92 10.84 -5.38
C GLU A 15 -8.85 9.91 -4.83
N ARG A 16 -9.24 8.66 -4.49
CA ARG A 16 -8.25 7.64 -4.15
C ARG A 16 -7.52 7.17 -5.41
N PRO A 17 -6.21 6.88 -5.35
CA PRO A 17 -5.47 6.33 -6.48
C PRO A 17 -6.13 5.07 -7.04
N ILE A 18 -6.62 4.21 -6.14
CA ILE A 18 -7.48 3.06 -6.41
C ILE A 18 -8.83 3.36 -5.71
N PRO A 19 -9.88 3.78 -6.46
CA PRO A 19 -11.22 3.98 -5.90
C PRO A 19 -11.83 2.67 -5.40
N ASP A 20 -12.73 2.70 -4.42
CA ASP A 20 -13.39 1.49 -3.90
C ASP A 20 -14.18 0.70 -4.96
N THR A 21 -14.56 1.36 -6.04
CA THR A 21 -15.25 0.76 -7.19
C THR A 21 -14.27 0.20 -8.23
N ASP A 22 -12.96 0.16 -7.97
CA ASP A 22 -12.00 -0.40 -8.92
C ASP A 22 -12.18 -1.92 -9.00
N PRO A 23 -12.27 -2.52 -10.22
CA PRO A 23 -12.54 -3.94 -10.41
C PRO A 23 -11.43 -4.87 -9.88
N VAL A 24 -10.31 -4.32 -9.39
CA VAL A 24 -9.31 -5.10 -8.67
C VAL A 24 -9.89 -5.77 -7.42
N PHE A 25 -10.84 -5.12 -6.72
CA PHE A 25 -11.43 -5.67 -5.51
C PHE A 25 -12.29 -6.90 -5.80
N ASP A 26 -13.14 -6.83 -6.83
CA ASP A 26 -13.95 -7.96 -7.30
C ASP A 26 -13.07 -9.13 -7.76
N TYR A 27 -11.98 -8.83 -8.48
CA TYR A 27 -11.00 -9.83 -8.87
C TYR A 27 -10.38 -10.51 -7.65
N CYS A 28 -9.87 -9.74 -6.69
CA CYS A 28 -9.26 -10.27 -5.46
C CYS A 28 -10.24 -11.15 -4.68
N GLN A 29 -11.50 -10.72 -4.53
CA GLN A 29 -12.54 -11.53 -3.91
C GLN A 29 -12.77 -12.85 -4.65
N THR A 30 -12.82 -12.81 -5.98
CA THR A 30 -13.05 -14.00 -6.84
C THR A 30 -11.94 -15.04 -6.70
N VAL A 31 -10.68 -14.60 -6.59
CA VAL A 31 -9.52 -15.51 -6.54
C VAL A 31 -9.00 -15.77 -5.13
N GLY A 32 -9.67 -15.25 -4.10
CA GLY A 32 -9.32 -15.47 -2.70
C GLY A 32 -8.10 -14.67 -2.21
N ILE A 33 -7.81 -13.50 -2.79
CA ILE A 33 -6.78 -12.58 -2.27
C ILE A 33 -7.41 -11.62 -1.27
N ASP A 34 -7.00 -11.71 -0.01
CA ASP A 34 -7.49 -10.84 1.05
C ASP A 34 -7.04 -9.38 0.89
N ARG A 35 -7.84 -8.46 1.46
CA ARG A 35 -7.56 -7.01 1.42
C ARG A 35 -6.19 -6.65 1.99
N ASP A 36 -5.73 -7.37 3.01
CA ASP A 36 -4.42 -7.12 3.63
C ASP A 36 -3.27 -7.48 2.68
N ILE A 37 -3.39 -8.56 1.91
CA ILE A 37 -2.42 -8.93 0.86
C ILE A 37 -2.45 -7.90 -0.26
N LEU A 38 -3.64 -7.43 -0.66
CA LEU A 38 -3.76 -6.37 -1.68
C LEU A 38 -3.15 -5.04 -1.20
N LEU A 39 -3.36 -4.68 0.08
CA LEU A 39 -2.75 -3.50 0.69
C LEU A 39 -1.22 -3.61 0.71
N LEU A 40 -0.70 -4.79 1.09
CA LEU A 40 0.72 -5.10 1.05
C LEU A 40 1.28 -4.96 -0.38
N HIS A 41 0.57 -5.48 -1.37
CA HIS A 41 0.93 -5.35 -2.78
C HIS A 41 0.90 -3.89 -3.25
N TRP A 42 -0.06 -3.08 -2.80
CA TRP A 42 -0.09 -1.64 -3.09
C TRP A 42 1.11 -0.89 -2.48
N ARG A 43 1.53 -1.22 -1.26
CA ARG A 43 2.76 -0.68 -0.66
C ARG A 43 3.96 -0.99 -1.55
N GLU A 44 4.16 -2.26 -1.87
CA GLU A 44 5.30 -2.71 -2.67
C GLU A 44 5.27 -2.11 -4.09
N PHE A 45 4.09 -2.01 -4.69
CA PHE A 45 3.88 -1.34 -5.98
C PHE A 45 4.35 0.10 -5.93
N LYS A 46 3.95 0.89 -4.93
CA LYS A 46 4.40 2.28 -4.79
C LYS A 46 5.92 2.37 -4.66
N THR A 47 6.52 1.55 -3.81
CA THR A 47 7.98 1.55 -3.58
C THR A 47 8.74 1.18 -4.86
N ARG A 48 8.40 0.07 -5.50
CA ARG A 48 9.09 -0.43 -6.71
C ARG A 48 8.88 0.43 -7.95
N ARG A 49 7.78 1.21 -7.98
CA ARG A 49 7.40 2.01 -9.14
C ARG A 49 7.60 3.51 -8.95
N ALA A 50 8.09 3.95 -7.79
CA ALA A 50 8.37 5.37 -7.51
C ALA A 50 9.32 5.98 -8.56
N GLU A 51 10.40 5.27 -8.89
CA GLU A 51 11.41 5.67 -9.88
C GLU A 51 11.24 4.94 -11.23
N GLY A 52 10.11 4.25 -11.41
CA GLY A 52 9.86 3.40 -12.57
C GLY A 52 9.47 4.16 -13.84
N LYS A 53 9.43 3.42 -14.96
CA LYS A 53 8.95 3.92 -16.26
C LYS A 53 7.54 4.52 -16.13
N ARG A 54 7.38 5.72 -16.68
CA ARG A 54 6.09 6.43 -16.82
C ARG A 54 5.05 5.53 -17.48
N GLN A 55 3.82 5.56 -16.96
CA GLN A 55 2.70 4.82 -17.52
C GLN A 55 1.64 5.77 -18.05
N ARG A 56 0.85 5.26 -19.02
CA ARG A 56 -0.35 5.94 -19.51
C ARG A 56 -1.50 5.80 -18.53
N ASP A 57 -1.67 4.59 -17.97
CA ASP A 57 -2.73 4.26 -17.03
C ASP A 57 -2.15 3.48 -15.84
N TRP A 58 -2.04 4.16 -14.70
CA TRP A 58 -1.52 3.57 -13.48
C TRP A 58 -2.49 2.60 -12.81
N ARG A 59 -3.80 2.79 -12.94
CA ARG A 59 -4.80 1.86 -12.38
C ARG A 59 -4.75 0.53 -13.11
N GLN A 60 -4.69 0.57 -14.45
CA GLN A 60 -4.54 -0.65 -15.25
C GLN A 60 -3.19 -1.33 -14.97
N THR A 61 -2.12 -0.56 -14.82
CA THR A 61 -0.80 -1.12 -14.46
C THR A 61 -0.85 -1.83 -13.11
N PHE A 62 -1.51 -1.23 -12.11
CA PHE A 62 -1.70 -1.86 -10.81
C PHE A 62 -2.51 -3.16 -10.92
N ARG A 63 -3.65 -3.14 -11.62
CA ARG A 63 -4.47 -4.34 -11.86
C ARG A 63 -3.68 -5.48 -12.50
N ASN A 64 -2.88 -5.18 -13.53
CA ASN A 64 -2.03 -6.18 -14.16
C ASN A 64 -1.00 -6.74 -13.17
N SER A 65 -0.38 -5.86 -12.37
CA SER A 65 0.60 -6.30 -11.38
C SER A 65 0.02 -7.22 -10.31
N VAL A 66 -1.26 -7.02 -9.96
CA VAL A 66 -1.98 -7.90 -9.04
C VAL A 66 -2.26 -9.24 -9.71
N ARG A 67 -2.86 -9.24 -10.90
CA ARG A 67 -3.22 -10.47 -11.64
C ARG A 67 -2.02 -11.38 -11.91
N ASP A 68 -0.90 -10.79 -12.28
CA ASP A 68 0.32 -11.50 -12.62
C ASP A 68 1.25 -11.72 -11.41
N ASN A 69 0.83 -11.28 -10.21
CA ASN A 69 1.61 -11.38 -8.97
C ASN A 69 3.08 -10.95 -9.15
N TRP A 70 3.30 -9.74 -9.71
CA TRP A 70 4.63 -9.29 -10.15
C TRP A 70 5.72 -9.39 -9.07
N PHE A 71 5.35 -9.20 -7.80
CA PHE A 71 6.26 -9.22 -6.67
C PHE A 71 6.29 -10.57 -5.94
N ARG A 72 5.54 -11.56 -6.44
CA ARG A 72 5.46 -12.93 -5.91
C ARG A 72 5.11 -12.97 -4.43
N LEU A 73 4.17 -12.13 -3.98
CA LEU A 73 3.87 -11.98 -2.54
C LEU A 73 2.97 -13.08 -1.99
N TRP A 74 2.15 -13.70 -2.84
CA TRP A 74 1.27 -14.80 -2.44
C TRP A 74 1.36 -16.00 -3.36
N PHE A 75 0.83 -17.12 -2.89
CA PHE A 75 0.50 -18.31 -3.67
C PHE A 75 -0.93 -18.75 -3.36
N LEU A 76 -1.50 -19.57 -4.23
CA LEU A 76 -2.85 -20.13 -4.07
C LEU A 76 -2.75 -21.64 -3.90
N LYS A 77 -3.63 -22.20 -3.07
CA LYS A 77 -3.91 -23.64 -2.99
C LYS A 77 -5.40 -23.88 -3.27
N PRO A 78 -5.78 -25.00 -3.89
CA PRO A 78 -7.19 -25.31 -4.13
C PRO A 78 -8.01 -25.28 -2.85
N GLY A 79 -9.10 -24.51 -2.83
CA GLY A 79 -10.01 -24.41 -1.69
C GLY A 79 -9.52 -23.53 -0.53
N GLU A 80 -8.34 -22.91 -0.64
CA GLU A 80 -7.80 -22.00 0.37
C GLU A 80 -7.70 -20.57 -0.19
N GLY A 81 -7.75 -19.58 0.70
CA GLY A 81 -7.36 -18.21 0.38
C GLY A 81 -5.87 -18.10 0.07
N ALA A 82 -5.47 -16.97 -0.52
CA ALA A 82 -4.09 -16.66 -0.81
C ALA A 82 -3.24 -16.64 0.47
N GLN A 83 -2.10 -17.32 0.43
CA GLN A 83 -1.13 -17.37 1.52
C GLN A 83 0.14 -16.63 1.11
N LEU A 84 0.78 -15.94 2.07
CA LEU A 84 2.01 -15.22 1.80
C LEU A 84 3.17 -16.17 1.50
N THR A 85 3.95 -15.85 0.48
CA THR A 85 5.25 -16.46 0.23
C THR A 85 6.29 -15.92 1.21
N THR A 86 7.53 -16.41 1.14
CA THR A 86 8.66 -15.79 1.84
C THR A 86 8.82 -14.30 1.46
N GLN A 87 8.66 -13.93 0.18
CA GLN A 87 8.73 -12.54 -0.26
C GLN A 87 7.58 -11.71 0.34
N GLY A 88 6.38 -12.30 0.42
CA GLY A 88 5.22 -11.71 1.09
C GLY A 88 5.47 -11.44 2.57
N LEU A 89 6.00 -12.44 3.30
CA LEU A 89 6.32 -12.31 4.72
C LEU A 89 7.40 -11.25 4.99
N GLN A 90 8.42 -11.17 4.16
CA GLN A 90 9.45 -10.13 4.25
C GLN A 90 8.86 -8.74 4.01
N ALA A 91 8.01 -8.59 2.99
CA ALA A 91 7.32 -7.34 2.71
C ALA A 91 6.40 -6.92 3.86
N LEU A 92 5.69 -7.89 4.47
CA LEU A 92 4.82 -7.64 5.63
C LEU A 92 5.62 -7.17 6.84
N ALA A 93 6.75 -7.83 7.15
CA ALA A 93 7.62 -7.44 8.26
C ALA A 93 8.18 -6.02 8.10
N VAL A 94 8.57 -5.62 6.88
CA VAL A 94 8.99 -4.24 6.59
C VAL A 94 7.84 -3.26 6.83
N MET A 95 6.65 -3.54 6.29
CA MET A 95 5.47 -2.68 6.45
C MET A 95 5.09 -2.49 7.92
N GLN A 96 5.11 -3.56 8.72
CA GLN A 96 4.80 -3.52 10.15
C GLN A 96 5.81 -2.67 10.92
N ARG A 97 7.12 -2.84 10.65
CA ARG A 97 8.15 -2.02 11.31
C ARG A 97 8.02 -0.54 10.99
N GLU A 98 7.72 -0.19 9.73
CA GLU A 98 7.49 1.19 9.32
C GLU A 98 6.29 1.81 10.03
N GLN A 99 5.18 1.05 10.17
CA GLN A 99 3.98 1.48 10.87
C GLN A 99 4.21 1.68 12.36
N SER A 100 4.90 0.75 13.03
CA SER A 100 5.26 0.91 14.46
C SER A 100 6.14 2.14 14.67
N GLN A 101 7.17 2.34 13.85
CA GLN A 101 8.04 3.52 13.95
C GLN A 101 7.28 4.84 13.71
N GLN A 102 6.29 4.86 12.82
CA GLN A 102 5.44 6.03 12.62
C GLN A 102 4.52 6.30 13.82
N ALA A 103 3.96 5.25 14.43
CA ALA A 103 3.15 5.37 15.64
C ALA A 103 3.98 5.91 16.82
N ASP A 104 5.18 5.39 17.03
CA ASP A 104 6.09 5.84 18.09
C ASP A 104 6.48 7.32 17.91
N ARG A 105 6.80 7.73 16.67
CA ARG A 105 7.11 9.14 16.36
C ARG A 105 5.91 10.07 16.55
N ALA A 106 4.71 9.63 16.20
CA ALA A 106 3.50 10.42 16.38
C ALA A 106 3.14 10.57 17.87
N HIS A 107 3.40 9.53 18.67
CA HIS A 107 3.22 9.58 20.12
C HIS A 107 4.23 10.55 20.77
N GLN A 108 5.50 10.45 20.41
CA GLN A 108 6.56 11.27 21.02
C GLN A 108 6.50 12.75 20.62
N GLY A 109 5.99 13.08 19.43
CA GLY A 109 5.77 14.47 19.01
C GLY A 109 4.55 15.16 19.64
N HIS A 110 3.66 14.42 20.33
CA HIS A 110 2.52 14.99 21.03
C HIS A 110 2.89 15.48 22.45
N ASP A 111 3.91 14.89 23.06
CA ASP A 111 4.33 15.19 24.44
C ASP A 111 5.24 16.43 24.56
N ASP A 112 5.77 16.94 23.44
CA ASP A 112 6.65 18.14 23.41
C ASP A 112 5.87 19.49 23.47
N HIS A 113 4.56 19.47 23.71
CA HIS A 113 3.73 20.66 23.91
C HIS A 113 3.13 20.73 25.32
N HIS A 114 3.97 20.63 26.36
CA HIS A 114 3.60 21.13 27.69
C HIS A 114 4.79 21.70 28.48
N HIS A 115 5.00 23.02 28.37
CA HIS A 115 5.28 23.80 29.57
C HIS A 115 4.55 25.16 29.52
N PRO A 116 3.63 25.42 30.47
CA PRO A 116 2.95 26.69 30.61
C PRO A 116 3.91 27.75 31.18
N GLY A 117 3.60 29.01 30.92
CA GLY A 117 4.42 30.16 31.29
C GLY A 117 4.69 30.33 32.79
N ALA A 118 5.64 31.24 33.01
CA ALA A 118 6.16 31.85 34.25
C ALA A 118 5.19 31.98 35.45
N PRO A 119 5.72 32.08 36.67
CA PRO A 119 6.06 33.39 37.25
C PRO A 119 7.39 33.35 38.05
N ALA A 120 8.02 34.44 38.53
CA ALA A 120 7.58 35.75 38.99
C ALA A 120 8.67 36.82 38.75
#